data_AF-A0A924VI68-F1
#
_entry.id   AF-A0A924VI68-F1
#
_cell.length_a   1.000
_cell.length_b   1.000
_cell.length_c   1.000
_cell.angle_alpha   90.00
_cell.angle_beta   90.00
_cell.angle_gamma   90.00
#
_symmetry.space_group_name_H-M   'P 1'
#
loop_
_entity.id
_entity.type
_entity.pdbx_description
1 polymer ?
#
loop_
_entity_poly.entity_id
_entity_poly.type
_entity_poly.pdbx_seq_one_letter_code
_entity_poly.pdbx_strand_id
1 'polypeptide(L)'
;MKKVLFIDRDGTIIAEPPVDLQVDSLEKLEFLPYAISSLKQLQDFGYELVMVTNQDGRGTSSFPEENFQKPHLKMLKVLANEGITFAQIFIDDSFPEANSPNRKPNTGLLTNYLISTLIDLHNSYTVGDRSTDVQLAKNLGCKSVFFGTQNSEADFNSNSWEEITKFLTRKADRIVELERNTKETKIKLSLNLDGNGEHHINTGLKFYDHMLDQLAKHSGVDLSLVVQGDLEIDEHHTIEDSAIALGKAFKQALGDK
;
A
#
# COMPACT_ATOMS: atom_id res chain seq x y z
N MET A 1 -4.11 -3.70 17.16
CA MET A 1 -3.72 -4.75 16.20
C MET A 1 -2.70 -4.15 15.25
N LYS A 2 -1.72 -4.92 14.77
CA LYS A 2 -0.70 -4.45 13.84
C LYS A 2 -1.11 -4.74 12.40
N LYS A 3 -0.91 -3.80 11.48
CA LYS A 3 -1.00 -4.06 10.04
C LYS A 3 0.33 -4.62 9.55
N VAL A 4 0.30 -5.71 8.80
CA VAL A 4 1.47 -6.46 8.38
C VAL A 4 1.56 -6.46 6.85
N LEU A 5 2.78 -6.32 6.32
CA LEU A 5 3.07 -6.64 4.93
C LEU A 5 3.86 -7.95 4.89
N PHE A 6 3.29 -8.97 4.25
CA PHE A 6 3.95 -10.23 3.95
C PHE A 6 4.58 -10.14 2.56
N ILE A 7 5.89 -9.98 2.50
CA ILE A 7 6.60 -9.56 1.28
C ILE A 7 7.45 -10.72 0.77
N ASP A 8 7.31 -11.05 -0.51
CA ASP A 8 8.23 -11.98 -1.17
C ASP A 8 9.61 -11.35 -1.35
N ARG A 9 10.63 -12.17 -1.53
CA ARG A 9 12.01 -11.73 -1.69
C ARG A 9 12.39 -11.60 -3.16
N ASP A 10 12.51 -12.73 -3.84
CA ASP A 10 12.90 -12.82 -5.25
C ASP A 10 11.74 -12.34 -6.12
N GLY A 11 12.04 -11.59 -7.19
CA GLY A 11 11.02 -10.99 -8.06
C GLY A 11 10.27 -9.80 -7.46
N THR A 12 10.48 -9.50 -6.16
CA THR A 12 9.71 -8.50 -5.42
C THR A 12 10.59 -7.47 -4.70
N ILE A 13 11.53 -7.87 -3.83
CA ILE A 13 12.51 -6.95 -3.22
C ILE A 13 13.77 -6.88 -4.09
N ILE A 14 14.21 -8.04 -4.55
CA ILE A 14 15.39 -8.20 -5.41
C ILE A 14 14.98 -8.87 -6.72
N ALA A 15 15.74 -8.64 -7.79
CA ALA A 15 15.52 -9.29 -9.06
C ALA A 15 15.70 -10.81 -8.93
N GLU A 16 14.80 -11.58 -9.52
CA GLU A 16 14.96 -13.03 -9.66
C GLU A 16 15.82 -13.33 -10.89
N PRO A 17 16.94 -14.06 -10.75
CA PRO A 17 17.80 -14.40 -11.89
C PRO A 17 17.05 -15.28 -12.90
N PRO A 18 17.05 -14.97 -14.21
CA PRO A 18 16.18 -15.63 -15.17
C PRO A 18 16.60 -17.06 -15.54
N VAL A 19 17.78 -17.52 -15.11
CA VAL A 19 18.35 -18.81 -15.53
C VAL A 19 18.04 -19.92 -14.53
N ASP A 20 18.39 -19.71 -13.26
CA ASP A 20 18.25 -20.69 -12.19
C ASP A 20 17.26 -20.27 -11.10
N LEU A 21 16.69 -19.06 -11.22
CA LEU A 21 15.73 -18.49 -10.26
C LEU A 21 16.28 -18.40 -8.83
N GLN A 22 17.62 -18.37 -8.68
CA GLN A 22 18.30 -18.42 -7.38
C GLN A 22 19.36 -17.33 -7.27
N VAL A 23 19.20 -16.47 -6.25
CA VAL A 23 20.23 -15.50 -5.86
C VAL A 23 21.24 -16.20 -4.93
N ASP A 24 22.25 -16.82 -5.53
CA ASP A 24 23.27 -17.68 -4.90
C ASP A 24 24.67 -17.04 -4.81
N SER A 25 24.78 -15.78 -5.23
CA SER A 25 26.03 -15.02 -5.34
C SER A 25 25.77 -13.52 -5.20
N LEU A 26 26.80 -12.73 -4.90
CA LEU A 26 26.67 -11.29 -4.72
C LEU A 26 26.46 -10.56 -6.05
N GLU A 27 26.97 -11.14 -7.14
CA GLU A 27 26.85 -10.62 -8.50
C GLU A 27 25.41 -10.69 -9.01
N LYS A 28 24.62 -11.67 -8.52
CA LYS A 28 23.19 -11.79 -8.81
C LYS A 28 22.30 -10.94 -7.89
N LEU A 29 22.85 -10.36 -6.82
CA LEU A 29 22.07 -9.56 -5.88
C LEU A 29 21.82 -8.16 -6.47
N GLU A 30 20.61 -7.94 -6.96
CA GLU A 30 20.15 -6.66 -7.50
C GLU A 30 18.81 -6.28 -6.85
N PHE A 31 18.72 -5.10 -6.24
CA PHE A 31 17.45 -4.60 -5.72
C PHE A 31 16.57 -4.11 -6.86
N LEU A 32 15.25 -4.39 -6.78
CA LEU A 32 14.32 -3.79 -7.72
C LEU A 32 14.25 -2.27 -7.52
N PRO A 33 13.97 -1.49 -8.59
CA PRO A 33 13.83 -0.04 -8.50
C PRO A 33 12.88 0.37 -7.38
N TYR A 34 13.31 1.33 -6.57
CA TYR A 34 12.57 1.90 -5.44
C TYR A 34 12.20 0.94 -4.29
N ALA A 35 12.57 -0.35 -4.34
CA ALA A 35 12.25 -1.31 -3.29
C ALA A 35 12.68 -0.82 -1.89
N ILE A 36 13.92 -0.35 -1.76
CA ILE A 36 14.48 0.15 -0.50
C ILE A 36 13.66 1.35 0.02
N SER A 37 13.50 2.39 -0.81
CA SER A 37 12.75 3.60 -0.41
C SER A 37 11.30 3.30 -0.06
N SER A 38 10.66 2.39 -0.79
CA SER A 38 9.27 1.99 -0.57
C SER A 38 9.09 1.19 0.72
N LEU A 39 9.95 0.20 0.97
CA LEU A 39 9.93 -0.54 2.24
C LEU A 39 10.11 0.40 3.43
N LYS A 40 11.02 1.40 3.33
CA LYS A 40 11.20 2.41 4.38
C LYS A 40 9.94 3.24 4.61
N GLN A 41 9.33 3.76 3.54
CA GLN A 41 8.10 4.55 3.62
C GLN A 41 6.95 3.74 4.23
N LEU A 42 6.79 2.48 3.83
CA LEU A 42 5.75 1.60 4.34
C LEU A 42 5.95 1.29 5.83
N GLN A 43 7.19 1.04 6.26
CA GLN A 43 7.52 0.87 7.67
C GLN A 43 7.22 2.14 8.48
N ASP A 44 7.62 3.32 7.97
CA ASP A 44 7.36 4.61 8.62
C ASP A 44 5.86 4.95 8.68
N PHE A 45 5.10 4.49 7.68
CA PHE A 45 3.64 4.55 7.68
C PHE A 45 3.00 3.62 8.72
N GLY A 46 3.78 2.74 9.35
CA GLY A 46 3.39 1.88 10.45
C GLY A 46 3.06 0.44 10.05
N TYR A 47 3.51 -0.03 8.88
CA TYR A 47 3.47 -1.45 8.57
C TYR A 47 4.58 -2.20 9.28
N GLU A 48 4.24 -3.35 9.86
CA GLU A 48 5.23 -4.34 10.28
C GLU A 48 5.60 -5.21 9.07
N LEU A 49 6.89 -5.27 8.73
CA LEU A 49 7.36 -6.01 7.57
C LEU A 49 7.68 -7.46 7.96
N VAL A 50 7.16 -8.42 7.19
CA VAL A 50 7.44 -9.85 7.34
C VAL A 50 7.84 -10.40 5.97
N MET A 51 8.99 -11.06 5.88
CA MET A 51 9.45 -11.68 4.63
C MET A 51 8.94 -13.11 4.54
N VAL A 52 8.40 -13.52 3.40
CA VAL A 52 7.94 -14.89 3.15
C VAL A 52 8.42 -15.36 1.78
N THR A 53 9.36 -16.30 1.73
CA THR A 53 10.00 -16.72 0.48
C THR A 53 10.14 -18.24 0.38
N ASN A 54 10.01 -18.76 -0.83
CA ASN A 54 10.30 -20.15 -1.17
C ASN A 54 11.70 -20.20 -1.82
N GLN A 55 12.58 -21.08 -1.35
CA GLN A 55 13.97 -21.20 -1.78
C GLN A 55 14.28 -22.65 -2.15
N ASP A 56 13.83 -23.02 -3.34
CA ASP A 56 13.82 -24.40 -3.83
C ASP A 56 15.20 -25.05 -3.71
N GLY A 57 15.30 -26.07 -2.84
CA GLY A 57 16.51 -26.85 -2.66
C GLY A 57 17.61 -26.15 -1.87
N ARG A 58 17.31 -25.09 -1.12
CA ARG A 58 18.29 -24.47 -0.21
C ARG A 58 18.86 -25.53 0.75
N GLY A 59 20.18 -25.58 0.87
CA GLY A 59 20.91 -26.55 1.68
C GLY A 59 21.27 -27.85 0.95
N THR A 60 20.83 -28.03 -0.29
CA THR A 60 21.24 -29.15 -1.14
C THR A 60 22.55 -28.85 -1.88
N SER A 61 23.08 -29.83 -2.61
CA SER A 61 24.27 -29.64 -3.45
C SER A 61 24.04 -28.69 -4.63
N SER A 62 22.80 -28.58 -5.14
CA SER A 62 22.46 -27.64 -6.21
C SER A 62 22.27 -26.22 -5.71
N PHE A 63 21.91 -26.03 -4.43
CA PHE A 63 21.81 -24.70 -3.81
C PHE A 63 22.35 -24.71 -2.38
N PRO A 64 23.68 -24.65 -2.20
CA PRO A 64 24.30 -24.72 -0.88
C PRO A 64 23.87 -23.58 0.05
N GLU A 65 23.73 -23.86 1.34
CA GLU A 65 23.32 -22.87 2.35
C GLU A 65 24.24 -21.63 2.36
N GLU A 66 25.56 -21.82 2.19
CA GLU A 66 26.51 -20.70 2.14
C GLU A 66 26.26 -19.76 0.95
N ASN A 67 25.85 -20.32 -0.19
CA ASN A 67 25.56 -19.56 -1.41
C ASN A 67 24.27 -18.76 -1.25
N PHE A 68 23.27 -19.27 -0.53
CA PHE A 68 22.09 -18.51 -0.13
C PHE A 68 22.42 -17.42 0.90
N GLN A 69 23.17 -17.77 1.95
CA GLN A 69 23.40 -16.89 3.10
C GLN A 69 24.17 -15.63 2.73
N LYS A 70 25.20 -15.73 1.88
CA LYS A 70 26.04 -14.59 1.49
C LYS A 70 25.23 -13.41 0.91
N PRO A 71 24.47 -13.57 -0.19
CA PRO A 71 23.64 -12.51 -0.72
C PRO A 71 22.45 -12.17 0.20
N HIS A 72 21.83 -13.15 0.85
CA HIS A 72 20.70 -12.89 1.75
C HIS A 72 21.09 -11.97 2.93
N LEU A 73 22.20 -12.26 3.62
CA LEU A 73 22.70 -11.44 4.71
C LEU A 73 23.20 -10.07 4.21
N LYS A 74 23.77 -10.00 3.00
CA LYS A 74 24.17 -8.73 2.39
C LYS A 74 22.95 -7.85 2.12
N MET A 75 21.88 -8.42 1.55
CA MET A 75 20.61 -7.73 1.32
C MET A 75 20.04 -7.19 2.64
N LEU A 76 19.92 -8.04 3.67
CA LEU A 76 19.44 -7.63 4.98
C LEU A 76 20.29 -6.52 5.60
N LYS A 77 21.62 -6.58 5.46
CA LYS A 77 22.52 -5.53 5.95
C LYS A 77 22.31 -4.20 5.23
N VAL A 78 22.10 -4.22 3.91
CA VAL A 78 21.78 -2.99 3.14
C VAL A 78 20.46 -2.39 3.62
N LEU A 79 19.42 -3.21 3.76
CA LEU A 79 18.11 -2.75 4.25
C LEU A 79 18.20 -2.21 5.69
N ALA A 80 18.92 -2.90 6.58
CA ALA A 80 19.12 -2.46 7.96
C ALA A 80 19.88 -1.13 8.06
N ASN A 81 20.85 -0.88 7.17
CA ASN A 81 21.56 0.40 7.12
C ASN A 81 20.63 1.58 6.75
N GLU A 82 19.54 1.32 6.03
CA GLU A 82 18.48 2.29 5.72
C GLU A 82 17.36 2.31 6.80
N GLY A 83 17.56 1.59 7.90
CA GLY A 83 16.61 1.50 9.01
C GLY A 83 15.40 0.62 8.73
N ILE A 84 15.46 -0.25 7.71
CA ILE A 84 14.39 -1.19 7.36
C ILE A 84 14.62 -2.50 8.10
N THR A 85 13.63 -2.98 8.83
CA THR A 85 13.70 -4.19 9.64
C THR A 85 12.52 -5.11 9.35
N PHE A 86 12.78 -6.42 9.31
CA PHE A 86 11.74 -7.44 9.25
C PHE A 86 11.50 -7.99 10.64
N ALA A 87 10.24 -8.00 11.07
CA ALA A 87 9.86 -8.59 12.34
C ALA A 87 10.08 -10.10 12.35
N GLN A 88 9.85 -10.76 11.22
CA GLN A 88 10.11 -12.18 10.97
C GLN A 88 10.51 -12.41 9.51
N ILE A 89 11.30 -13.45 9.27
CA ILE A 89 11.69 -13.92 7.94
C ILE A 89 11.38 -15.42 7.87
N PHE A 90 10.44 -15.80 7.02
CA PHE A 90 10.00 -17.17 6.80
C PHE A 90 10.55 -17.68 5.47
N ILE A 91 11.27 -18.79 5.52
CA ILE A 91 11.92 -19.41 4.36
C ILE A 91 11.52 -20.88 4.32
N ASP A 92 10.82 -21.29 3.26
CA ASP A 92 10.62 -22.71 2.91
C ASP A 92 11.73 -23.13 1.95
N ASP A 93 12.37 -24.26 2.21
CA ASP A 93 13.48 -24.83 1.42
C ASP A 93 13.05 -26.01 0.54
N SER A 94 11.76 -26.37 0.58
CA SER A 94 11.24 -27.53 -0.12
C SER A 94 11.05 -27.27 -1.61
N PHE A 95 11.22 -28.31 -2.42
CA PHE A 95 10.83 -28.27 -3.83
C PHE A 95 9.30 -28.33 -4.00
N PRO A 96 8.73 -27.80 -5.09
CA PRO A 96 7.29 -27.85 -5.35
C PRO A 96 6.67 -29.24 -5.20
N GLU A 97 7.37 -30.29 -5.63
CA GLU A 97 6.89 -31.68 -5.62
C GLU A 97 6.73 -32.23 -4.20
N ALA A 98 7.40 -31.64 -3.21
CA ALA A 98 7.29 -32.04 -1.82
C ALA A 98 5.94 -31.70 -1.18
N ASN A 99 5.14 -30.82 -1.82
CA ASN A 99 3.83 -30.38 -1.32
C ASN A 99 3.86 -29.94 0.16
N SER A 100 4.93 -29.27 0.56
CA SER A 100 5.15 -28.83 1.94
C SER A 100 4.02 -27.90 2.41
N PRO A 101 3.46 -28.10 3.62
CA PRO A 101 2.49 -27.17 4.20
C PRO A 101 3.12 -25.81 4.56
N ASN A 102 4.45 -25.73 4.55
CA ASN A 102 5.23 -24.53 4.81
C ASN A 102 5.49 -23.69 3.55
N ARG A 103 5.37 -24.30 2.37
CA ARG A 103 5.60 -23.65 1.08
C ARG A 103 4.41 -22.78 0.69
N LYS A 104 4.66 -21.53 0.26
CA LYS A 104 3.60 -20.69 -0.34
C LYS A 104 2.93 -21.45 -1.50
N PRO A 105 1.60 -21.45 -1.61
CA PRO A 105 0.65 -20.56 -0.95
C PRO A 105 0.13 -21.04 0.42
N ASN A 106 0.65 -22.13 0.97
CA ASN A 106 0.23 -22.63 2.27
C ASN A 106 0.72 -21.72 3.41
N THR A 107 0.04 -21.78 4.56
CA THR A 107 0.27 -20.86 5.69
C THR A 107 1.07 -21.48 6.83
N GLY A 108 1.63 -22.69 6.65
CA GLY A 108 2.27 -23.47 7.70
C GLY A 108 3.34 -22.70 8.48
N LEU A 109 4.27 -22.04 7.77
CA LEU A 109 5.34 -21.22 8.38
C LEU A 109 4.80 -20.05 9.22
N LEU A 110 3.65 -19.51 8.83
CA LEU A 110 3.07 -18.32 9.43
C LEU A 110 2.22 -18.65 10.67
N THR A 111 1.80 -19.90 10.84
CA THR A 111 0.85 -20.34 11.89
C THR A 111 1.20 -19.81 13.28
N ASN A 112 2.42 -20.03 13.75
CA ASN A 112 2.83 -19.60 15.09
C ASN A 112 2.85 -18.07 15.23
N TYR A 113 3.25 -17.36 14.17
CA TYR A 113 3.26 -15.91 14.14
C TYR A 113 1.84 -15.33 14.19
N LEU A 114 0.92 -15.90 13.42
CA LEU A 114 -0.50 -15.51 13.41
C LEU A 114 -1.19 -15.78 14.76
N ILE A 115 -0.86 -16.88 15.44
CA ILE A 115 -1.43 -17.21 16.76
C ILE A 115 -0.88 -16.30 17.86
N SER A 116 0.42 -15.99 17.80
CA SER A 116 1.10 -15.23 18.87
C SER A 116 0.98 -13.71 18.72
N THR A 117 0.52 -13.21 17.57
CA THR A 117 0.51 -11.78 17.25
C THR A 117 -0.90 -11.29 16.93
N LEU A 118 -1.31 -10.18 17.55
CA LEU A 118 -2.58 -9.51 17.24
C LEU A 118 -2.48 -8.71 15.94
N ILE A 119 -2.76 -9.38 14.82
CA ILE A 119 -2.66 -8.82 13.45
C ILE A 119 -4.02 -8.34 12.95
N ASP A 120 -4.03 -7.18 12.31
CA ASP A 120 -5.18 -6.63 11.57
C ASP A 120 -5.12 -7.12 10.12
N LEU A 121 -5.67 -8.30 9.86
CA LEU A 121 -5.63 -8.92 8.53
C LEU A 121 -6.41 -8.12 7.47
N HIS A 122 -7.43 -7.36 7.88
CA HIS A 122 -8.21 -6.51 6.96
C HIS A 122 -7.37 -5.39 6.34
N ASN A 123 -6.40 -4.87 7.10
CA ASN A 123 -5.47 -3.83 6.66
C ASN A 123 -4.06 -4.36 6.40
N SER A 124 -3.90 -5.69 6.33
CA SER A 124 -2.64 -6.37 5.97
C SER A 124 -2.67 -6.83 4.52
N TYR A 125 -1.48 -6.98 3.93
CA TYR A 125 -1.34 -7.35 2.53
C TYR A 125 -0.23 -8.38 2.34
N THR A 126 -0.38 -9.28 1.37
CA THR A 126 0.78 -9.89 0.72
C THR A 126 1.26 -9.00 -0.43
N VAL A 127 2.57 -8.99 -0.69
CA VAL A 127 3.17 -8.36 -1.86
C VAL A 127 4.12 -9.35 -2.49
N GLY A 128 3.85 -9.76 -3.73
CA GLY A 128 4.68 -10.74 -4.45
C GLY A 128 4.40 -10.76 -5.94
N ASP A 129 5.33 -11.27 -6.73
CA ASP A 129 5.27 -11.33 -8.20
C ASP A 129 4.67 -12.63 -8.74
N ARG A 130 4.31 -13.59 -7.86
CA ARG A 130 3.73 -14.88 -8.26
C ARG A 130 2.28 -15.02 -7.82
N SER A 131 1.54 -15.86 -8.54
CA SER A 131 0.16 -16.22 -8.15
C SER A 131 0.09 -16.91 -6.79
N THR A 132 1.19 -17.54 -6.35
CA THR A 132 1.30 -18.13 -5.01
C THR A 132 1.22 -17.10 -3.89
N ASP A 133 1.64 -15.85 -4.12
CA ASP A 133 1.57 -14.78 -3.11
C ASP A 133 0.16 -14.20 -3.00
N VAL A 134 -0.54 -14.12 -4.12
CA VAL A 134 -1.96 -13.75 -4.17
C VAL A 134 -2.81 -14.81 -3.49
N GLN A 135 -2.56 -16.10 -3.79
CA GLN A 135 -3.25 -17.20 -3.14
C GLN A 135 -2.88 -17.33 -1.65
N LEU A 136 -1.66 -16.98 -1.24
CA LEU A 136 -1.28 -16.90 0.16
C LEU A 136 -2.15 -15.88 0.91
N ALA A 137 -2.35 -14.69 0.36
CA ALA A 137 -3.21 -13.66 0.96
C ALA A 137 -4.63 -14.17 1.19
N LYS A 138 -5.20 -14.84 0.18
CA LYS A 138 -6.51 -15.48 0.27
C LYS A 138 -6.56 -16.53 1.38
N ASN A 139 -5.51 -17.34 1.53
CA ASN A 139 -5.42 -18.35 2.58
C ASN A 139 -5.23 -17.74 3.98
N LEU A 140 -4.58 -16.57 4.08
CA LEU A 140 -4.45 -15.80 5.30
C LEU A 140 -5.72 -15.02 5.67
N GLY A 141 -6.59 -14.73 4.69
CA GLY A 141 -7.73 -13.83 4.86
C GLY A 141 -7.32 -12.35 4.87
N CYS A 142 -6.22 -12.00 4.20
CA CYS A 142 -5.79 -10.62 3.98
C CYS A 142 -5.86 -10.24 2.49
N LYS A 143 -5.53 -8.99 2.17
CA LYS A 143 -5.51 -8.48 0.79
C LYS A 143 -4.20 -8.86 0.09
N SER A 144 -4.14 -8.74 -1.23
CA SER A 144 -2.96 -9.02 -2.03
C SER A 144 -2.60 -7.91 -3.01
N VAL A 145 -1.32 -7.62 -3.10
CA VAL A 145 -0.72 -6.81 -4.17
C VAL A 145 0.12 -7.74 -5.04
N PHE A 146 -0.22 -7.81 -6.32
CA PHE A 146 0.58 -8.51 -7.31
C PHE A 146 1.61 -7.56 -7.93
N PHE A 147 2.90 -7.87 -7.74
CA PHE A 147 4.01 -7.15 -8.33
C PHE A 147 4.20 -7.62 -9.79
N GLY A 148 3.44 -7.05 -10.71
CA GLY A 148 3.42 -7.45 -12.10
C GLY A 148 2.35 -6.73 -12.90
N THR A 149 2.16 -7.14 -14.16
CA THR A 149 1.23 -6.48 -15.08
C THR A 149 -0.23 -6.78 -14.77
N GLN A 150 -0.59 -8.05 -14.58
CA GLN A 150 -1.98 -8.42 -14.32
C GLN A 150 -2.12 -9.79 -13.66
N ASN A 151 -2.89 -9.82 -12.59
CA ASN A 151 -3.45 -10.99 -11.94
C ASN A 151 -4.91 -10.66 -11.56
N SER A 152 -5.85 -11.46 -12.06
CA SER A 152 -7.29 -11.22 -11.87
C SER A 152 -7.78 -11.45 -10.45
N GLU A 153 -7.02 -12.18 -9.64
CA GLU A 153 -7.38 -12.49 -8.25
C GLU A 153 -6.79 -11.49 -7.25
N ALA A 154 -5.92 -10.58 -7.69
CA ALA A 154 -5.27 -9.61 -6.82
C ALA A 154 -6.09 -8.33 -6.60
N ASP A 155 -6.11 -7.81 -5.37
CA ASP A 155 -6.75 -6.51 -5.04
C ASP A 155 -6.08 -5.32 -5.74
N PHE A 156 -4.77 -5.41 -6.00
CA PHE A 156 -4.02 -4.38 -6.72
C PHE A 156 -2.90 -5.00 -7.55
N ASN A 157 -2.66 -4.42 -8.73
CA ASN A 157 -1.62 -4.85 -9.67
C ASN A 157 -0.75 -3.66 -10.02
N SER A 158 0.56 -3.80 -9.91
CA SER A 158 1.52 -2.80 -10.41
C SER A 158 2.90 -3.43 -10.55
N ASN A 159 3.68 -2.92 -11.50
CA ASN A 159 5.10 -3.25 -11.67
C ASN A 159 6.03 -2.22 -11.01
N SER A 160 5.49 -1.30 -10.21
CA SER A 160 6.22 -0.19 -9.61
C SER A 160 6.01 -0.15 -8.10
N TRP A 161 7.12 -0.24 -7.36
CA TRP A 161 7.13 -0.03 -5.92
C TRP A 161 6.58 1.33 -5.51
N GLU A 162 6.74 2.37 -6.33
CA GLU A 162 6.18 3.70 -6.05
C GLU A 162 4.65 3.70 -6.07
N GLU A 163 4.04 3.05 -7.05
CA GLU A 163 2.58 2.94 -7.15
C GLU A 163 2.02 2.05 -6.04
N ILE A 164 2.67 0.92 -5.75
CA ILE A 164 2.33 0.04 -4.63
C ILE A 164 2.40 0.81 -3.31
N THR A 165 3.45 1.60 -3.12
CA THR A 165 3.60 2.43 -1.91
C THR A 165 2.45 3.41 -1.79
N LYS A 166 2.16 4.17 -2.84
CA LYS A 166 1.02 5.10 -2.88
C LYS A 166 -0.29 4.38 -2.54
N PHE A 167 -0.55 3.23 -3.15
CA PHE A 167 -1.74 2.42 -2.89
C PHE A 167 -1.83 1.99 -1.41
N LEU A 168 -0.76 1.43 -0.84
CA LEU A 168 -0.72 0.93 0.53
C LEU A 168 -0.71 2.05 1.59
N THR A 169 -0.27 3.26 1.23
CA THR A 169 -0.27 4.41 2.13
C THR A 169 -1.50 5.30 2.01
N ARG A 170 -2.40 5.04 1.04
CA ARG A 170 -3.69 5.74 0.97
C ARG A 170 -4.48 5.43 2.22
N LYS A 171 -4.81 6.45 3.01
CA LYS A 171 -5.77 6.26 4.10
C LYS A 171 -7.16 6.41 3.52
N ALA A 172 -7.97 5.35 3.56
CA ALA A 172 -9.39 5.44 3.23
C ALA A 172 -10.09 6.54 4.08
N ASP A 173 -9.62 6.74 5.31
CA ASP A 173 -10.11 7.75 6.25
C ASP A 173 -9.86 9.21 5.79
N ARG A 174 -9.05 9.42 4.74
CA ARG A 174 -8.75 10.74 4.17
C ARG A 174 -9.64 11.11 2.99
N ILE A 175 -10.61 10.25 2.67
CA ILE A 175 -11.68 10.51 1.72
C ILE A 175 -12.97 10.75 2.49
N VAL A 176 -13.58 11.92 2.29
CA VAL A 176 -14.80 12.33 2.98
C VAL A 176 -15.84 12.76 1.95
N GLU A 177 -17.00 12.14 2.02
CA GLU A 177 -18.21 12.63 1.36
C GLU A 177 -19.13 13.26 2.41
N LEU A 178 -19.65 14.44 2.09
CA LEU A 178 -20.50 15.23 2.99
C LEU A 178 -21.62 15.88 2.20
N GLU A 179 -22.84 15.76 2.71
CA GLU A 179 -23.98 16.57 2.27
C GLU A 179 -24.42 17.48 3.41
N ARG A 180 -24.62 18.78 3.13
CA ARG A 180 -25.16 19.77 4.07
C ARG A 180 -26.29 20.52 3.40
N ASN A 181 -27.48 20.47 4.00
CA ASN A 181 -28.65 21.15 3.50
C ASN A 181 -29.23 22.04 4.60
N THR A 182 -29.37 23.33 4.31
CA THR A 182 -30.07 24.34 5.11
C THR A 182 -31.33 24.79 4.36
N LYS A 183 -31.98 25.88 4.79
CA LYS A 183 -33.09 26.46 4.00
C LYS A 183 -32.55 27.28 2.83
N GLU A 184 -31.36 27.84 3.00
CA GLU A 184 -30.68 28.78 2.13
C GLU A 184 -29.75 28.06 1.13
N THR A 185 -29.12 26.96 1.53
CA THR A 185 -28.14 26.24 0.69
C THR A 185 -28.32 24.72 0.69
N LYS A 186 -27.97 24.09 -0.43
CA LYS A 186 -27.76 22.64 -0.57
C LYS A 186 -26.35 22.38 -1.08
N ILE A 187 -25.58 21.62 -0.32
CA ILE A 187 -24.16 21.38 -0.57
C ILE A 187 -23.91 19.89 -0.67
N LYS A 188 -23.21 19.51 -1.74
CA LYS A 188 -22.58 18.20 -1.90
C LYS A 188 -21.08 18.39 -2.03
N LEU A 189 -20.33 17.68 -1.20
CA LEU A 189 -18.88 17.76 -1.16
C LEU A 189 -18.26 16.37 -1.12
N SER A 190 -17.21 16.18 -1.92
CA SER A 190 -16.29 15.06 -1.82
C SER A 190 -14.87 15.60 -1.75
N LEU A 191 -14.10 15.14 -0.77
CA LEU A 191 -12.72 15.56 -0.52
C LEU A 191 -11.83 14.33 -0.37
N ASN A 192 -10.75 14.27 -1.14
CA ASN A 192 -9.66 13.30 -0.97
C ASN A 192 -8.36 14.05 -0.68
N LEU A 193 -7.84 13.94 0.55
CA LEU A 193 -6.59 14.64 0.91
C LEU A 193 -5.34 14.05 0.26
N ASP A 194 -5.41 12.82 -0.25
CA ASP A 194 -4.30 12.12 -0.90
C ASP A 194 -4.51 12.09 -2.43
N GLY A 195 -5.03 13.18 -2.97
CA GLY A 195 -5.37 13.36 -4.38
C GLY A 195 -4.19 13.75 -5.28
N ASN A 196 -4.52 14.21 -6.48
CA ASN A 196 -3.58 14.79 -7.45
C ASN A 196 -3.97 16.23 -7.86
N GLY A 197 -4.90 16.85 -7.14
CA GLY A 197 -5.40 18.19 -7.45
C GLY A 197 -6.53 18.21 -8.48
N GLU A 198 -7.24 17.10 -8.67
CA GLU A 198 -8.45 17.05 -9.50
C GLU A 198 -9.60 17.80 -8.81
N HIS A 199 -10.35 18.60 -9.55
CA HIS A 199 -11.40 19.41 -8.93
C HIS A 199 -12.62 19.62 -9.81
N HIS A 200 -13.76 19.74 -9.14
CA HIS A 200 -15.04 20.12 -9.74
C HIS A 200 -15.76 21.08 -8.78
N ILE A 201 -15.62 22.38 -9.02
CA ILE A 201 -16.23 23.41 -8.18
C ILE A 201 -17.36 24.09 -8.93
N ASN A 202 -18.53 24.13 -8.31
CA ASN A 202 -19.70 24.86 -8.81
C ASN A 202 -20.50 25.41 -7.62
N THR A 203 -20.19 26.64 -7.23
CA THR A 203 -20.93 27.36 -6.19
C THR A 203 -21.93 28.36 -6.75
N GLY A 204 -21.88 28.62 -8.06
CA GLY A 204 -22.59 29.72 -8.73
C GLY A 204 -21.86 31.07 -8.65
N LEU A 205 -20.82 31.19 -7.81
CA LEU A 205 -20.02 32.39 -7.64
C LEU A 205 -18.65 32.24 -8.31
N LYS A 206 -18.47 32.80 -9.51
CA LYS A 206 -17.28 32.55 -10.36
C LYS A 206 -15.95 32.89 -9.72
N PHE A 207 -15.88 33.98 -8.94
CA PHE A 207 -14.65 34.31 -8.23
C PHE A 207 -14.33 33.27 -7.14
N TYR A 208 -15.35 32.83 -6.40
CA TYR A 208 -15.16 31.84 -5.34
C TYR A 208 -14.81 30.46 -5.90
N ASP A 209 -15.47 30.04 -7.00
CA ASP A 209 -15.12 28.84 -7.76
C ASP A 209 -13.62 28.86 -8.12
N HIS A 210 -13.15 29.95 -8.72
CA HIS A 210 -11.74 30.11 -9.09
C HIS A 210 -10.78 29.99 -7.89
N MET A 211 -11.12 30.61 -6.75
CA MET A 211 -10.29 30.53 -5.55
C MET A 211 -10.21 29.10 -5.00
N LEU A 212 -11.30 28.35 -5.03
CA LEU A 212 -11.34 26.96 -4.59
C LEU A 212 -10.65 26.00 -5.57
N ASP A 213 -10.72 26.27 -6.88
CA ASP A 213 -9.94 25.54 -7.88
C ASP A 213 -8.43 25.66 -7.59
N GLN A 214 -7.95 26.87 -7.27
CA GLN A 214 -6.55 27.09 -6.89
C GLN A 214 -6.19 26.35 -5.60
N LEU A 215 -7.08 26.34 -4.61
CA LEU A 215 -6.88 25.58 -3.37
C LEU A 215 -6.66 24.10 -3.66
N ALA A 216 -7.57 23.47 -4.42
CA ALA A 216 -7.46 22.05 -4.76
C ALA A 216 -6.17 21.76 -5.55
N LYS A 217 -5.90 22.56 -6.59
CA LYS A 217 -4.74 22.36 -7.47
C LYS A 217 -3.40 22.45 -6.74
N HIS A 218 -3.26 23.41 -5.84
CA HIS A 218 -1.97 23.69 -5.18
C HIS A 218 -1.77 22.94 -3.87
N SER A 219 -2.85 22.50 -3.20
CA SER A 219 -2.74 21.62 -2.04
C SER A 219 -2.58 20.15 -2.41
N GLY A 220 -2.84 19.77 -3.66
CA GLY A 220 -2.76 18.38 -4.13
C GLY A 220 -3.94 17.52 -3.68
N VAL A 221 -5.00 18.12 -3.12
CA VAL A 221 -6.21 17.39 -2.73
C VAL A 221 -7.17 17.32 -3.92
N ASP A 222 -7.92 16.23 -4.04
CA ASP A 222 -9.04 16.20 -4.98
C ASP A 222 -10.29 16.76 -4.28
N LEU A 223 -10.98 17.70 -4.92
CA LEU A 223 -12.12 18.40 -4.34
C LEU A 223 -13.27 18.55 -5.33
N SER A 224 -14.41 17.95 -5.01
CA SER A 224 -15.69 18.22 -5.64
C SER A 224 -16.57 18.99 -4.68
N LEU A 225 -17.03 20.19 -5.06
CA LEU A 225 -17.95 21.00 -4.28
C LEU A 225 -19.03 21.55 -5.21
N VAL A 226 -20.27 21.11 -4.98
CA VAL A 226 -21.45 21.61 -5.69
C VAL A 226 -22.38 22.24 -4.68
N VAL A 227 -22.75 23.50 -4.93
CA VAL A 227 -23.61 24.29 -4.04
C VAL A 227 -24.76 24.86 -4.85
N GLN A 228 -25.97 24.69 -4.31
CA GLN A 228 -27.16 25.40 -4.75
C GLN A 228 -27.56 26.35 -3.62
N GLY A 229 -27.21 27.63 -3.76
CA GLY A 229 -27.54 28.67 -2.79
C GLY A 229 -28.58 29.66 -3.30
N ASP A 230 -29.08 30.50 -2.41
CA ASP A 230 -30.05 31.57 -2.64
C ASP A 230 -29.39 32.86 -3.14
N LEU A 231 -28.64 32.77 -4.24
CA LEU A 231 -27.84 33.87 -4.79
C LEU A 231 -28.64 35.10 -5.22
N GLU A 232 -29.96 34.98 -5.37
CA GLU A 232 -30.88 36.10 -5.62
C GLU A 232 -31.10 36.99 -4.39
N ILE A 233 -30.84 36.47 -3.18
CA ILE A 233 -30.95 37.21 -1.92
C ILE A 233 -29.61 37.86 -1.60
N ASP A 234 -28.59 37.03 -1.37
CA ASP A 234 -27.22 37.44 -1.06
C ASP A 234 -26.26 36.23 -1.21
N GLU A 235 -25.00 36.49 -1.47
CA GLU A 235 -23.94 35.49 -1.63
C GLU A 235 -23.39 34.92 -0.31
N HIS A 236 -23.61 35.62 0.82
CA HIS A 236 -22.95 35.28 2.09
C HIS A 236 -23.31 33.88 2.60
N HIS A 237 -24.56 33.42 2.45
CA HIS A 237 -24.95 32.07 2.86
C HIS A 237 -24.18 31.00 2.08
N THR A 238 -24.05 31.20 0.75
CA THR A 238 -23.29 30.27 -0.12
C THR A 238 -21.83 30.21 0.32
N ILE A 239 -21.20 31.34 0.61
CA ILE A 239 -19.81 31.40 1.05
C ILE A 239 -19.65 30.75 2.44
N GLU A 240 -20.47 31.14 3.40
CA GLU A 240 -20.40 30.69 4.79
C GLU A 240 -20.64 29.17 4.91
N ASP A 241 -21.75 28.67 4.35
CA ASP A 241 -22.11 27.26 4.47
C ASP A 241 -21.10 26.36 3.73
N SER A 242 -20.57 26.82 2.60
CA SER A 242 -19.50 26.12 1.87
C SER A 242 -18.22 26.04 2.71
N ALA A 243 -17.82 27.15 3.35
CA ALA A 243 -16.65 27.18 4.20
C ALA A 243 -16.81 26.26 5.43
N ILE A 244 -18.01 26.21 6.02
CA ILE A 244 -18.34 25.28 7.11
C ILE A 244 -18.26 23.82 6.64
N ALA A 245 -18.81 23.51 5.46
CA ALA A 245 -18.78 22.16 4.88
C ALA A 245 -17.34 21.71 4.60
N LEU A 246 -16.53 22.58 3.98
CA LEU A 246 -15.11 22.36 3.74
C LEU A 246 -14.35 22.13 5.05
N GLY A 247 -14.50 23.02 6.03
CA GLY A 247 -13.80 22.89 7.33
C GLY A 247 -14.13 21.58 8.05
N LYS A 248 -15.39 21.13 7.99
CA LYS A 248 -15.80 19.82 8.53
C LYS A 248 -15.15 18.67 7.79
N ALA A 249 -15.15 18.71 6.46
CA ALA A 249 -14.56 17.65 5.65
C ALA A 249 -13.05 17.55 5.85
N PHE A 250 -12.33 18.67 5.85
CA PHE A 250 -10.90 18.69 6.15
C PHE A 250 -10.61 18.14 7.55
N LYS A 251 -11.37 18.56 8.57
CA LYS A 251 -11.19 18.04 9.93
C LYS A 251 -11.44 16.53 10.01
N GLN A 252 -12.50 16.04 9.38
CA GLN A 252 -12.82 14.62 9.35
C GLN A 252 -11.73 13.82 8.61
N ALA A 253 -11.28 14.31 7.46
CA ALA A 253 -10.25 13.65 6.67
C ALA A 253 -8.87 13.68 7.33
N LEU A 254 -8.55 14.71 8.11
CA LEU A 254 -7.30 14.77 8.89
C LEU A 254 -7.30 13.79 10.07
N GLY A 255 -8.47 13.48 10.64
CA GLY A 255 -8.61 12.61 11.81
C GLY A 255 -7.95 13.22 13.05
N ASP A 256 -7.25 12.38 13.84
CA ASP A 256 -6.55 12.79 15.07
C ASP A 256 -5.17 13.44 14.82
N LYS A 257 -4.91 13.95 13.61
CA LYS A 257 -3.65 14.62 13.25
C LYS A 257 -3.67 16.12 13.53
#